data_AF-A0A7V1WYS5-F1
#
_entry.id   AF-A0A7V1WYS5-F1
#
_cell.length_a   1.000
_cell.length_b   1.000
_cell.length_c   1.000
_cell.angle_alpha   90.00
_cell.angle_beta   90.00
_cell.angle_gamma   90.00
#
_symmetry.space_group_name_H-M   'P 1'
#
loop_
_entity.id
_entity.type
_entity.pdbx_description
1 polymer ?
#
loop_
_entity_poly.entity_id
_entity_poly.type
_entity_poly.pdbx_seq_one_letter_code
_entity_poly.pdbx_strand_id
1 'polypeptide(L)'
;MKTMAIAFLVMVASTKLFAQVSIGVGISVHLTPPALPVYAQPVCPGDGYIWTPGYWAYGDDGYYWVPGVWVRPPHYGLLWTPGYWGYTDGVYVFHTGYWGPHVGFYGGINYGFGYGGIGFGGGVWEGNVFRYNTAVTNVNTTVVHNTYVNNTVINNTVVNNNHVSFNGQGGVNARPTPQEQTAMNERHIDATPQQQSHMMAARQDRSQLASQNGGHPAVAAMNRINGRKFDQQGRIANGIRSGQLTAGETKNLENGQKGINQQERADRAADNGHLTQQDRQQLKQDQNQESKDIYNDKHNASMANYGNNEVGQRRFNQQQRIANGIAAGQLHAGQAARLEGREQNINRQIAADRQANRGRLMVQQYRQVNHRQNQVSRQIQHERHR
;
A
#
# COMPACT_ATOMS: atom_id res chain seq x y z
N MET A 1 -74.61 43.94 -5.48
CA MET A 1 -74.52 42.47 -5.60
C MET A 1 -73.13 42.05 -5.15
N LYS A 2 -73.09 41.03 -4.28
CA LYS A 2 -71.96 40.60 -3.45
C LYS A 2 -70.81 40.06 -4.30
N THR A 3 -69.60 40.62 -4.20
CA THR A 3 -68.38 40.01 -4.74
C THR A 3 -67.73 39.16 -3.66
N MET A 4 -67.69 37.85 -3.90
CA MET A 4 -67.07 36.83 -3.04
C MET A 4 -65.54 36.96 -3.08
N ALA A 5 -64.92 37.05 -1.90
CA ALA A 5 -63.47 36.92 -1.74
C ALA A 5 -63.11 35.43 -1.68
N ILE A 6 -62.33 34.95 -2.66
CA ILE A 6 -61.73 33.62 -2.64
C ILE A 6 -60.42 33.72 -1.84
N ALA A 7 -60.41 33.11 -0.65
CA ALA A 7 -59.23 32.98 0.18
C ALA A 7 -58.29 31.92 -0.42
N PHE A 8 -57.11 32.35 -0.85
CA PHE A 8 -56.04 31.48 -1.34
C PHE A 8 -55.27 30.94 -0.12
N LEU A 9 -55.55 29.69 0.26
CA LEU A 9 -54.82 28.99 1.33
C LEU A 9 -53.47 28.53 0.76
N VAL A 10 -52.41 29.32 0.94
CA VAL A 10 -51.03 28.91 0.63
C VAL A 10 -50.58 27.91 1.71
N MET A 11 -50.68 26.61 1.40
CA MET A 11 -49.98 25.58 2.16
C MET A 11 -48.47 25.77 1.95
N VAL A 12 -47.80 26.38 2.92
CA VAL A 12 -46.34 26.37 3.01
C VAL A 12 -45.93 24.96 3.43
N ALA A 13 -45.71 24.08 2.46
CA ALA A 13 -44.99 22.84 2.69
C ALA A 13 -43.56 23.21 3.07
N SER A 14 -43.21 23.05 4.35
CA SER A 14 -41.85 23.17 4.84
C SER A 14 -41.04 22.00 4.28
N THR A 15 -40.43 22.19 3.11
CA THR A 15 -39.42 21.26 2.61
C THR A 15 -38.25 21.32 3.58
N LYS A 16 -38.09 20.26 4.38
CA LYS A 16 -36.84 20.01 5.09
C LYS A 16 -35.78 19.80 4.01
N LEU A 17 -35.02 20.85 3.71
CA LEU A 17 -33.78 20.74 2.98
C LEU A 17 -32.86 19.84 3.80
N PHE A 18 -32.76 18.57 3.42
CA PHE A 18 -31.60 17.78 3.81
C PHE A 18 -30.39 18.52 3.24
N ALA A 19 -29.56 19.06 4.12
CA ALA A 19 -28.29 19.62 3.75
C ALA A 19 -27.57 18.56 2.91
N GLN A 20 -27.31 18.88 1.65
CA GLN A 20 -26.52 18.04 0.77
C GLN A 20 -25.10 18.07 1.34
N VAL A 21 -24.78 17.09 2.18
CA VAL A 21 -23.44 16.91 2.72
C VAL A 21 -22.54 16.74 1.51
N SER A 22 -21.59 17.67 1.32
CA SER A 22 -20.47 17.49 0.41
C SER A 22 -19.55 16.45 1.03
N ILE A 23 -19.98 15.19 1.05
CA ILE A 23 -19.12 14.04 1.30
C ILE A 23 -18.14 14.05 0.14
N GLY A 24 -16.84 14.01 0.41
CA GLY A 24 -15.85 13.69 -0.62
C GLY A 24 -16.06 12.26 -1.10
N VAL A 25 -17.10 12.04 -1.92
CA VAL A 25 -17.45 10.77 -2.55
C VAL A 25 -16.39 10.54 -3.62
N GLY A 26 -15.33 9.81 -3.25
CA GLY A 26 -14.12 9.73 -4.07
C GLY A 26 -14.20 8.69 -5.19
N ILE A 27 -14.79 7.52 -4.96
CA ILE A 27 -14.83 6.40 -5.92
C ILE A 27 -16.00 5.47 -5.57
N SER A 28 -16.81 5.05 -6.56
CA SER A 28 -17.79 3.97 -6.44
C SER A 28 -17.39 2.75 -7.26
N VAL A 29 -17.48 1.55 -6.67
CA VAL A 29 -17.06 0.29 -7.31
C VAL A 29 -18.02 -0.86 -7.01
N HIS A 30 -18.15 -1.80 -7.93
CA HIS A 30 -18.99 -3.00 -7.75
C HIS A 30 -18.21 -4.20 -7.19
N LEU A 31 -16.89 -4.09 -7.05
CA LEU A 31 -16.03 -5.15 -6.53
C LEU A 31 -15.87 -4.97 -5.01
N THR A 32 -16.10 -6.02 -4.23
CA THR A 32 -15.92 -6.01 -2.78
C THR A 32 -14.46 -5.72 -2.39
N PRO A 33 -14.20 -4.77 -1.45
CA PRO A 33 -12.87 -4.59 -0.88
C PRO A 33 -12.31 -5.89 -0.28
N PRO A 34 -11.01 -6.20 -0.48
CA PRO A 34 -10.38 -7.35 0.16
C PRO A 34 -10.37 -7.21 1.69
N ALA A 35 -10.22 -8.33 2.41
CA ALA A 35 -10.04 -8.29 3.86
C ALA A 35 -8.82 -7.43 4.26
N LEU A 36 -8.86 -6.84 5.46
CA LEU A 36 -7.75 -6.11 6.03
C LEU A 36 -6.54 -7.04 6.23
N PRO A 37 -5.36 -6.68 5.70
CA PRO A 37 -4.12 -7.35 6.01
C PRO A 37 -3.83 -7.35 7.51
N VAL A 38 -3.30 -8.47 8.01
CA VAL A 38 -2.78 -8.57 9.38
C VAL A 38 -1.32 -8.14 9.38
N TYR A 39 -1.00 -7.13 10.18
CA TYR A 39 0.36 -6.63 10.33
C TYR A 39 0.58 -6.05 11.73
N ALA A 40 1.84 -5.92 12.13
CA ALA A 40 2.21 -5.24 13.37
C ALA A 40 2.47 -3.75 13.10
N GLN A 41 2.03 -2.89 14.02
CA GLN A 41 2.38 -1.48 13.97
C GLN A 41 3.89 -1.32 14.20
N PRO A 42 4.62 -0.62 13.33
CA PRO A 42 6.04 -0.33 13.53
C PRO A 42 6.22 0.63 14.71
N VAL A 43 7.39 0.61 15.33
CA VAL A 43 7.70 1.50 16.45
C VAL A 43 7.56 2.97 16.02
N CYS A 44 6.87 3.77 16.84
CA CYS A 44 6.71 5.19 16.64
C CYS A 44 8.08 5.91 16.49
N PRO A 45 8.28 6.77 15.48
CA PRO A 45 9.56 7.44 15.27
C PRO A 45 9.97 8.44 16.35
N GLY A 46 9.00 8.97 17.10
CA GLY A 46 9.25 9.97 18.15
C GLY A 46 7.99 10.76 18.52
N ASP A 47 8.14 11.73 19.41
CA ASP A 47 7.04 12.53 19.92
C ASP A 47 6.31 13.33 18.81
N GLY A 48 4.99 13.40 18.93
CA GLY A 48 4.10 14.15 18.04
C GLY A 48 3.74 13.46 16.73
N TYR A 49 4.12 12.18 16.54
CA TYR A 49 3.58 11.35 15.46
C TYR A 49 2.26 10.71 15.87
N ILE A 50 1.32 10.62 14.93
CA ILE A 50 0.03 9.94 15.07
C ILE A 50 -0.01 8.78 14.09
N TRP A 51 -0.52 7.64 14.54
CA TRP A 51 -0.67 6.46 13.70
C TRP A 51 -1.79 6.69 12.69
N THR A 52 -1.52 6.45 11.41
CA THR A 52 -2.55 6.39 10.37
C THR A 52 -2.62 4.94 9.87
N PRO A 53 -3.74 4.22 10.07
CA PRO A 53 -3.81 2.82 9.67
C PRO A 53 -3.80 2.68 8.14
N GLY A 54 -3.30 1.55 7.66
CA GLY A 54 -3.34 1.23 6.24
C GLY A 54 -4.76 0.93 5.79
N TYR A 55 -5.02 1.13 4.50
CA TYR A 55 -6.35 0.94 3.91
C TYR A 55 -6.25 0.48 2.46
N TRP A 56 -7.29 -0.22 1.99
CA TRP A 56 -7.46 -0.49 0.57
C TRP A 56 -7.92 0.79 -0.13
N ALA A 57 -7.11 1.31 -1.05
CA ALA A 57 -7.54 2.30 -2.01
C ALA A 57 -7.95 1.60 -3.32
N TYR A 58 -8.62 2.32 -4.22
CA TYR A 58 -9.00 1.80 -5.53
C TYR A 58 -8.41 2.69 -6.63
N GLY A 59 -7.90 2.06 -7.69
CA GLY A 59 -7.37 2.74 -8.87
C GLY A 59 -7.68 1.96 -10.14
N ASP A 60 -7.10 2.37 -11.26
CA ASP A 60 -7.40 1.80 -12.58
C ASP A 60 -7.12 0.29 -12.68
N ASP A 61 -6.14 -0.20 -11.90
CA ASP A 61 -5.75 -1.62 -11.82
C ASP A 61 -6.49 -2.40 -10.70
N GLY A 62 -7.48 -1.79 -10.05
CA GLY A 62 -8.26 -2.36 -8.95
C GLY A 62 -7.80 -1.90 -7.56
N TYR A 63 -8.09 -2.71 -6.53
CA TYR A 63 -7.69 -2.43 -5.16
C TYR A 63 -6.17 -2.50 -4.97
N TYR A 64 -5.59 -1.50 -4.33
CA TYR A 64 -4.20 -1.48 -3.88
C TYR A 64 -4.10 -1.06 -2.42
N TRP A 65 -3.16 -1.64 -1.70
CA TRP A 65 -2.94 -1.35 -0.28
C TRP A 65 -2.11 -0.08 -0.12
N VAL A 66 -2.62 0.87 0.66
CA VAL A 66 -1.82 2.01 1.15
C VAL A 66 -1.28 1.62 2.53
N PRO A 67 0.04 1.50 2.72
CA PRO A 67 0.61 1.04 3.98
C PRO A 67 0.22 1.92 5.17
N GLY A 68 -0.05 1.33 6.33
CA GLY A 68 -0.22 2.10 7.57
C GLY A 68 1.08 2.81 7.93
N VAL A 69 1.00 4.04 8.44
CA VAL A 69 2.19 4.86 8.62
C VAL A 69 2.05 5.88 9.75
N TRP A 70 3.15 6.17 10.45
CA TRP A 70 3.19 7.30 11.39
C TRP A 70 3.34 8.62 10.64
N VAL A 71 2.48 9.58 10.97
CA VAL A 71 2.43 10.91 10.35
C VAL A 71 2.39 11.98 11.42
N ARG A 72 3.07 13.12 11.21
CA ARG A 72 2.86 14.29 12.06
C ARG A 72 1.58 14.99 11.63
N PRO A 73 0.67 15.33 12.57
CA PRO A 73 -0.53 16.07 12.23
C PRO A 73 -0.16 17.44 11.65
N PRO A 74 -0.99 18.01 10.75
CA PRO A 74 -0.71 19.32 10.18
C PRO A 74 -0.67 20.42 11.25
N HIS A 75 -1.48 20.30 12.31
CA HIS A 75 -1.50 21.19 13.49
C HIS A 75 -1.65 20.38 14.78
N TYR A 76 -1.18 20.93 15.91
CA TYR A 76 -1.41 20.35 17.23
C TYR A 76 -2.92 20.29 17.54
N GLY A 77 -3.31 19.31 18.35
CA GLY A 77 -4.73 19.09 18.70
C GLY A 77 -5.54 18.33 17.66
N LEU A 78 -4.97 18.03 16.48
CA LEU A 78 -5.66 17.24 15.46
C LEU A 78 -5.37 15.75 15.61
N LEU A 79 -6.38 14.94 15.29
CA LEU A 79 -6.36 13.50 15.21
C LEU A 79 -6.77 13.07 13.80
N TRP A 80 -6.34 11.87 13.39
CA TRP A 80 -6.69 11.32 12.09
C TRP A 80 -7.95 10.46 12.21
N THR A 81 -8.96 10.74 11.39
CA THR A 81 -10.09 9.85 11.13
C THR A 81 -9.76 9.01 9.90
N PRO A 82 -9.65 7.67 10.02
CA PRO A 82 -9.40 6.80 8.88
C PRO A 82 -10.49 6.90 7.82
N GLY A 83 -10.09 6.79 6.55
CA GLY A 83 -11.04 6.55 5.47
C GLY A 83 -11.64 5.14 5.58
N TYR A 84 -12.78 4.92 4.94
CA TYR A 84 -13.43 3.61 4.94
C TYR A 84 -14.28 3.38 3.70
N TRP A 85 -14.47 2.12 3.33
CA TRP A 85 -15.46 1.74 2.33
C TRP A 85 -16.82 1.54 2.98
N GLY A 86 -17.86 2.16 2.44
CA GLY A 86 -19.25 1.92 2.80
C GLY A 86 -19.99 1.24 1.65
N TYR A 87 -20.76 0.20 1.94
CA TYR A 87 -21.62 -0.46 0.96
C TYR A 87 -23.03 0.13 1.02
N THR A 88 -23.46 0.74 -0.08
CA THR A 88 -24.81 1.30 -0.27
C THR A 88 -25.30 0.97 -1.67
N ASP A 89 -26.56 0.56 -1.80
CA ASP A 89 -27.24 0.38 -3.10
C ASP A 89 -26.47 -0.45 -4.15
N GLY A 90 -25.77 -1.51 -3.73
CA GLY A 90 -25.05 -2.40 -4.66
C GLY A 90 -23.65 -1.90 -5.07
N VAL A 91 -23.18 -0.80 -4.48
CA VAL A 91 -21.84 -0.23 -4.72
C VAL A 91 -21.09 0.00 -3.42
N TYR A 92 -19.77 -0.07 -3.51
CA TYR A 92 -18.86 0.33 -2.44
C TYR A 92 -18.37 1.75 -2.72
N VAL A 93 -18.55 2.64 -1.76
CA VAL A 93 -18.16 4.04 -1.81
C VAL A 93 -17.03 4.29 -0.82
N PHE A 94 -15.95 4.90 -1.27
CA PHE A 94 -14.86 5.29 -0.37
C PHE A 94 -15.15 6.65 0.27
N HIS A 95 -15.22 6.67 1.60
CA HIS A 95 -15.21 7.87 2.43
C HIS A 95 -13.76 8.21 2.75
N THR A 96 -13.31 9.38 2.30
CA THR A 96 -11.95 9.85 2.51
C THR A 96 -11.68 10.16 3.98
N GLY A 97 -10.47 9.84 4.45
CA GLY A 97 -10.03 10.18 5.79
C GLY A 97 -9.63 11.65 5.91
N TYR A 98 -9.63 12.16 7.13
CA TYR A 98 -9.37 13.57 7.41
C TYR A 98 -8.75 13.81 8.78
N TRP A 99 -8.12 14.97 8.95
CA TRP A 99 -7.69 15.50 10.23
C TRP A 99 -8.79 16.36 10.85
N GLY A 100 -9.08 16.15 12.13
CA GLY A 100 -10.05 16.93 12.90
C GLY A 100 -9.68 16.95 14.40
N PRO A 101 -10.28 17.83 15.21
CA PRO A 101 -10.00 17.88 16.65
C PRO A 101 -10.51 16.62 17.37
N HIS A 102 -11.51 15.94 16.80
CA HIS A 102 -12.01 14.65 17.25
C HIS A 102 -11.99 13.63 16.11
N VAL A 103 -11.89 12.34 16.47
CA VAL A 103 -12.03 11.24 15.51
C VAL A 103 -13.52 10.99 15.26
N GLY A 104 -13.94 11.15 14.02
CA GLY A 104 -15.31 10.85 13.59
C GLY A 104 -15.51 9.39 13.21
N PHE A 105 -16.65 9.09 12.60
CA PHE A 105 -16.98 7.72 12.21
C PHE A 105 -16.13 7.27 11.02
N TYR A 106 -15.50 6.10 11.16
CA TYR A 106 -14.68 5.45 10.13
C TYR A 106 -15.24 4.07 9.75
N GLY A 107 -16.57 3.94 9.67
CA GLY A 107 -17.24 2.72 9.24
C GLY A 107 -17.37 1.63 10.31
N GLY A 108 -16.99 1.91 11.55
CA GLY A 108 -16.95 0.90 12.61
C GLY A 108 -15.83 -0.14 12.43
N ILE A 109 -14.94 0.07 11.46
CA ILE A 109 -13.93 -0.91 11.08
C ILE A 109 -12.82 -0.91 12.11
N ASN A 110 -12.54 -2.06 12.72
CA ASN A 110 -11.38 -2.21 13.59
C ASN A 110 -10.10 -2.27 12.76
N TYR A 111 -9.41 -1.13 12.65
CA TYR A 111 -8.11 -0.99 12.00
C TYR A 111 -6.92 -1.32 12.93
N GLY A 112 -7.20 -1.59 14.20
CA GLY A 112 -6.19 -1.86 15.23
C GLY A 112 -5.47 -0.62 15.74
N PHE A 113 -4.55 -0.82 16.68
CA PHE A 113 -3.61 0.19 17.17
C PHE A 113 -4.25 1.50 17.67
N GLY A 114 -5.35 1.36 18.40
CA GLY A 114 -6.15 2.48 18.90
C GLY A 114 -7.37 2.81 18.04
N TYR A 115 -7.48 2.31 16.81
CA TYR A 115 -8.68 2.41 15.98
C TYR A 115 -9.51 1.14 16.07
N GLY A 116 -10.16 0.95 17.22
CA GLY A 116 -10.94 -0.25 17.52
C GLY A 116 -12.29 -0.36 16.81
N GLY A 117 -12.65 0.59 15.93
CA GLY A 117 -13.98 0.69 15.32
C GLY A 117 -14.90 1.69 16.02
N ILE A 118 -14.49 2.26 17.16
CA ILE A 118 -15.21 3.33 17.86
C ILE A 118 -14.18 4.32 18.37
N GLY A 119 -14.30 5.60 17.98
CA GLY A 119 -13.40 6.66 18.42
C GLY A 119 -11.90 6.34 18.23
N PHE A 120 -11.06 6.84 19.13
CA PHE A 120 -9.61 6.58 19.10
C PHE A 120 -9.02 6.41 20.49
N GLY A 121 -8.37 5.27 20.73
CA GLY A 121 -7.76 4.90 22.01
C GLY A 121 -6.23 4.90 21.99
N GLY A 122 -5.60 5.29 20.87
CA GLY A 122 -4.14 5.21 20.69
C GLY A 122 -3.35 6.30 21.44
N GLY A 123 -4.01 7.37 21.86
CA GLY A 123 -3.42 8.46 22.61
C GLY A 123 -4.37 9.64 22.75
N VAL A 124 -3.93 10.69 23.45
CA VAL A 124 -4.71 11.91 23.70
C VAL A 124 -3.81 13.13 23.67
N TRP A 125 -4.38 14.29 23.31
CA TRP A 125 -3.72 15.57 23.48
C TRP A 125 -3.85 16.05 24.93
N GLU A 126 -2.74 16.44 25.55
CA GLU A 126 -2.69 17.18 26.81
C GLU A 126 -2.00 18.53 26.54
N GLY A 127 -2.81 19.56 26.31
CA GLY A 127 -2.33 20.82 25.74
C GLY A 127 -1.71 20.58 24.36
N ASN A 128 -0.45 21.00 24.18
CA ASN A 128 0.28 20.85 22.92
C ASN A 128 1.14 19.57 22.86
N VAL A 129 1.02 18.68 23.85
CA VAL A 129 1.77 17.42 23.91
C VAL A 129 0.82 16.27 23.63
N PHE A 130 1.15 15.45 22.63
CA PHE A 130 0.42 14.21 22.38
C PHE A 130 0.97 13.11 23.27
N ARG A 131 0.10 12.52 24.09
CA ARG A 131 0.40 11.40 24.98
C ARG A 131 -0.06 10.09 24.38
N TYR A 132 0.78 9.06 24.47
CA TYR A 132 0.57 7.77 23.83
C TYR A 132 0.05 6.73 24.81
N ASN A 133 -1.02 6.02 24.42
CA ASN A 133 -1.53 4.89 25.18
C ASN A 133 -0.78 3.60 24.82
N THR A 134 0.21 3.25 25.65
CA THR A 134 1.05 2.06 25.44
C THR A 134 0.29 0.73 25.50
N ALA A 135 -0.98 0.72 25.93
CA ALA A 135 -1.82 -0.48 25.88
C ALA A 135 -2.11 -0.97 24.45
N VAL A 136 -2.13 -0.06 23.47
CA VAL A 136 -2.48 -0.37 22.07
C VAL A 136 -1.54 0.25 21.04
N THR A 137 -0.60 1.08 21.49
CA THR A 137 0.28 1.86 20.63
C THR A 137 1.74 1.43 20.84
N ASN A 138 2.41 1.03 19.76
CA ASN A 138 3.80 0.61 19.75
C ASN A 138 4.75 1.82 19.81
N VAL A 139 5.15 2.21 21.01
CA VAL A 139 6.10 3.29 21.27
C VAL A 139 7.32 2.77 22.02
N ASN A 140 8.50 3.31 21.69
CA ASN A 140 9.70 3.12 22.51
C ASN A 140 9.72 4.21 23.58
N THR A 141 9.54 3.83 24.85
CA THR A 141 9.49 4.76 25.99
C THR A 141 10.83 5.46 26.30
N THR A 142 11.93 5.00 25.69
CA THR A 142 13.24 5.65 25.74
C THR A 142 13.35 6.81 24.74
N VAL A 143 12.46 6.86 23.74
CA VAL A 143 12.43 7.90 22.70
C VAL A 143 11.20 8.80 22.85
N VAL A 144 10.07 8.21 23.24
CA VAL A 144 8.78 8.86 23.46
C VAL A 144 8.51 8.84 24.95
N HIS A 145 8.58 10.01 25.58
CA HIS A 145 8.46 10.11 27.05
C HIS A 145 7.03 10.40 27.51
N ASN A 146 6.19 10.84 26.58
CA ASN A 146 4.82 11.25 26.85
C ASN A 146 3.88 10.04 26.75
N THR A 147 3.96 9.09 27.68
CA THR A 147 3.17 7.86 27.65
C THR A 147 2.21 7.72 28.83
N TYR A 148 1.18 6.89 28.64
CA TYR A 148 0.32 6.40 29.70
C TYR A 148 -0.20 5.00 29.34
N VAL A 149 -0.90 4.35 30.26
CA VAL A 149 -1.58 3.06 30.04
C VAL A 149 -3.06 3.24 30.36
N ASN A 150 -3.92 2.92 29.40
CA ASN A 150 -5.34 2.74 29.63
C ASN A 150 -5.82 1.48 28.90
N ASN A 151 -6.08 0.40 29.65
CA ASN A 151 -6.49 -0.89 29.10
C ASN A 151 -7.98 -0.96 28.74
N THR A 152 -8.80 0.01 29.15
CA THR A 152 -10.26 -0.04 28.87
C THR A 152 -10.54 0.01 27.36
N VAL A 153 -9.64 0.61 26.58
CA VAL A 153 -9.75 0.72 25.11
C VAL A 153 -9.63 -0.62 24.39
N ILE A 154 -9.04 -1.65 25.02
CA ILE A 154 -8.88 -2.99 24.42
C ILE A 154 -10.22 -3.72 24.36
N ASN A 155 -11.04 -3.53 25.39
CA ASN A 155 -12.37 -4.16 25.47
C ASN A 155 -13.45 -3.35 24.76
N ASN A 156 -13.19 -2.07 24.47
CA ASN A 156 -14.12 -1.17 23.78
C ASN A 156 -13.84 -1.13 22.27
N THR A 157 -13.99 -2.27 21.60
CA THR A 157 -13.74 -2.40 20.17
C THR A 157 -14.88 -3.11 19.46
N VAL A 158 -15.05 -2.83 18.17
CA VAL A 158 -15.93 -3.60 17.28
C VAL A 158 -15.26 -4.93 16.97
N VAL A 159 -15.99 -6.02 17.19
CA VAL A 159 -15.54 -7.37 16.85
C VAL A 159 -15.51 -7.50 15.33
N ASN A 160 -14.31 -7.72 14.77
CA ASN A 160 -14.08 -7.88 13.34
C ASN A 160 -13.30 -9.17 13.03
N ASN A 161 -13.87 -10.33 13.41
CA ASN A 161 -13.20 -11.62 13.33
C ASN A 161 -12.79 -12.05 11.91
N ASN A 162 -13.45 -11.50 10.89
CA ASN A 162 -13.20 -11.84 9.49
C ASN A 162 -12.33 -10.78 8.78
N HIS A 163 -11.73 -9.84 9.51
CA HIS A 163 -10.93 -8.75 8.94
C HIS A 163 -11.67 -7.98 7.84
N VAL A 164 -12.98 -7.79 7.99
CA VAL A 164 -13.79 -7.06 7.01
C VAL A 164 -13.29 -5.62 6.92
N SER A 165 -13.12 -5.09 5.70
CA SER A 165 -12.58 -3.74 5.46
C SER A 165 -13.62 -2.73 4.98
N PHE A 166 -14.91 -3.02 5.15
CA PHE A 166 -16.00 -2.14 4.74
C PHE A 166 -17.19 -2.21 5.71
N ASN A 167 -17.96 -1.12 5.74
CA ASN A 167 -19.20 -0.97 6.48
C ASN A 167 -20.42 -1.28 5.60
N GLY A 168 -21.49 -1.85 6.16
CA GLY A 168 -22.75 -2.07 5.46
C GLY A 168 -23.11 -3.55 5.30
N GLN A 169 -24.08 -3.85 4.43
CA GLN A 169 -24.55 -5.23 4.21
C GLN A 169 -23.40 -6.15 3.78
N GLY A 170 -23.24 -7.29 4.47
CA GLY A 170 -22.15 -8.24 4.22
C GLY A 170 -20.80 -7.81 4.82
N GLY A 171 -20.74 -6.63 5.44
CA GLY A 171 -19.56 -6.09 6.11
C GLY A 171 -19.79 -5.82 7.60
N VAL A 172 -19.07 -4.84 8.14
CA VAL A 172 -19.28 -4.35 9.51
C VAL A 172 -20.61 -3.59 9.56
N ASN A 173 -21.54 -4.03 10.40
CA ASN A 173 -22.82 -3.37 10.58
C ASN A 173 -22.78 -2.41 11.78
N ALA A 174 -22.06 -1.29 11.62
CA ALA A 174 -21.94 -0.24 12.63
C ALA A 174 -22.54 1.07 12.15
N ARG A 175 -22.98 1.90 13.10
CA ARG A 175 -23.52 3.25 12.87
C ARG A 175 -22.73 4.27 13.70
N PRO A 176 -22.61 5.53 13.25
CA PRO A 176 -21.93 6.57 14.01
C PRO A 176 -22.62 6.79 15.37
N THR A 177 -21.82 6.91 16.42
CA THR A 177 -22.27 7.43 17.71
C THR A 177 -22.61 8.92 17.60
N PRO A 178 -23.39 9.50 18.54
CA PRO A 178 -23.65 10.94 18.55
C PRO A 178 -22.36 11.78 18.54
N GLN A 179 -21.33 11.34 19.27
CA GLN A 179 -20.04 12.02 19.35
C GLN A 179 -19.30 11.97 18.01
N GLU A 180 -19.25 10.80 17.37
CA GLU A 180 -18.65 10.65 16.04
C GLU A 180 -19.42 11.46 14.98
N GLN A 181 -20.75 11.52 15.09
CA GLN A 181 -21.59 12.33 14.21
C GLN A 181 -21.30 13.82 14.37
N THR A 182 -21.08 14.30 15.60
CA THR A 182 -20.61 15.67 15.86
C THR A 182 -19.25 15.90 15.21
N ALA A 183 -18.28 15.00 15.43
CA ALA A 183 -16.94 15.11 14.85
C ALA A 183 -16.94 15.11 13.31
N MET A 184 -17.83 14.34 12.68
CA MET A 184 -18.04 14.35 11.23
C MET A 184 -18.55 15.69 10.67
N ASN A 185 -19.15 16.53 11.50
CA ASN A 185 -19.67 17.84 11.10
C ASN A 185 -18.72 19.00 11.46
N GLU A 186 -17.61 18.72 12.12
CA GLU A 186 -16.58 19.71 12.44
C GLU A 186 -15.79 20.14 11.20
N ARG A 187 -14.98 21.19 11.34
CA ARG A 187 -14.06 21.59 10.28
C ARG A 187 -12.94 20.56 10.16
N HIS A 188 -12.71 20.09 8.94
CA HIS A 188 -11.68 19.11 8.63
C HIS A 188 -10.55 19.67 7.78
N ILE A 189 -9.40 19.00 7.84
CA ILE A 189 -8.29 19.16 6.90
C ILE A 189 -8.09 17.82 6.21
N ASP A 190 -8.06 17.82 4.88
CA ASP A 190 -7.82 16.62 4.10
C ASP A 190 -6.42 16.02 4.37
N ALA A 191 -6.16 14.84 3.78
CA ALA A 191 -4.84 14.24 3.78
C ALA A 191 -3.75 15.24 3.32
N THR A 192 -2.67 15.34 4.09
CA THR A 192 -1.53 16.22 3.80
C THR A 192 -0.86 15.85 2.47
N PRO A 193 -0.10 16.76 1.83
CA PRO A 193 0.65 16.43 0.60
C PRO A 193 1.56 15.20 0.74
N GLN A 194 2.14 14.98 1.92
CA GLN A 194 2.95 13.81 2.23
C GLN A 194 2.10 12.52 2.21
N GLN A 195 0.90 12.55 2.81
CA GLN A 195 -0.03 11.40 2.76
C GLN A 195 -0.53 11.14 1.33
N GLN A 196 -0.77 12.19 0.54
CA GLN A 196 -1.14 12.05 -0.87
C GLN A 196 -0.01 11.41 -1.69
N SER A 197 1.24 11.84 -1.47
CA SER A 197 2.43 11.22 -2.08
C SER A 197 2.57 9.74 -1.69
N HIS A 198 2.33 9.40 -0.42
CA HIS A 198 2.35 8.03 0.08
C HIS A 198 1.32 7.13 -0.64
N MET A 199 0.09 7.61 -0.79
CA MET A 199 -0.96 6.93 -1.55
C MET A 199 -0.58 6.78 -3.03
N MET A 200 -0.05 7.82 -3.67
CA MET A 200 0.37 7.77 -5.08
C MET A 200 1.48 6.75 -5.31
N ALA A 201 2.46 6.68 -4.41
CA ALA A 201 3.53 5.68 -4.49
C ALA A 201 2.99 4.25 -4.30
N ALA A 202 2.07 4.04 -3.36
CA ALA A 202 1.40 2.76 -3.16
C ALA A 202 0.57 2.34 -4.39
N ARG A 203 -0.10 3.31 -5.06
CA ARG A 203 -0.83 3.08 -6.31
C ARG A 203 0.09 2.59 -7.44
N GLN A 204 1.32 3.09 -7.49
CA GLN A 204 2.28 2.75 -8.54
C GLN A 204 3.00 1.43 -8.27
N ASP A 205 3.06 0.99 -7.02
CA ASP A 205 3.67 -0.26 -6.61
C ASP A 205 2.71 -1.44 -6.82
N ARG A 206 2.94 -2.21 -7.89
CA ARG A 206 2.10 -3.38 -8.22
C ARG A 206 2.13 -4.47 -7.15
N SER A 207 3.14 -4.51 -6.29
CA SER A 207 3.18 -5.44 -5.16
C SER A 207 2.14 -5.10 -4.08
N GLN A 208 1.54 -3.91 -4.13
CA GLN A 208 0.40 -3.52 -3.30
C GLN A 208 -0.96 -3.88 -3.91
N LEU A 209 -1.04 -4.26 -5.19
CA LEU A 209 -2.30 -4.61 -5.84
C LEU A 209 -2.87 -5.92 -5.32
N ALA A 210 -4.11 -5.90 -4.86
CA ALA A 210 -4.83 -7.08 -4.37
C ALA A 210 -4.91 -8.19 -5.42
N SER A 211 -5.09 -7.82 -6.70
CA SER A 211 -5.12 -8.75 -7.83
C SER A 211 -3.78 -9.46 -8.07
N GLN A 212 -2.67 -8.92 -7.55
CA GLN A 212 -1.33 -9.50 -7.68
C GLN A 212 -0.92 -10.29 -6.44
N ASN A 213 -1.35 -9.87 -5.27
CA ASN A 213 -0.88 -10.41 -3.99
C ASN A 213 -1.97 -11.16 -3.20
N GLY A 214 -3.16 -11.33 -3.77
CA GLY A 214 -4.28 -12.04 -3.12
C GLY A 214 -4.83 -11.33 -1.88
N GLY A 215 -4.58 -10.03 -1.72
CA GLY A 215 -4.90 -9.28 -0.50
C GLY A 215 -3.77 -9.25 0.54
N HIS A 216 -2.58 -9.75 0.21
CA HIS A 216 -1.42 -9.78 1.10
C HIS A 216 -0.32 -8.80 0.63
N PRO A 217 -0.40 -7.51 0.97
CA PRO A 217 0.56 -6.50 0.51
C PRO A 217 1.99 -6.80 0.93
N ALA A 218 2.95 -6.54 0.04
CA ALA A 218 4.37 -6.68 0.33
C ALA A 218 4.84 -5.74 1.45
N VAL A 219 4.21 -4.56 1.56
CA VAL A 219 4.48 -3.58 2.62
C VAL A 219 3.16 -3.20 3.26
N ALA A 220 2.82 -3.85 4.37
CA ALA A 220 1.56 -3.58 5.06
C ALA A 220 1.61 -2.29 5.93
N ALA A 221 2.78 -1.96 6.47
CA ALA A 221 2.98 -0.82 7.36
C ALA A 221 4.42 -0.29 7.35
N MET A 222 4.58 0.98 7.75
CA MET A 222 5.84 1.72 7.71
C MET A 222 6.00 2.64 8.92
N ASN A 223 7.25 2.85 9.34
CA ASN A 223 7.53 3.73 10.46
C ASN A 223 7.35 5.21 10.14
N ARG A 224 7.46 5.66 8.88
CA ARG A 224 7.26 7.06 8.46
C ARG A 224 6.93 7.13 6.98
N ILE A 225 6.25 8.19 6.55
CA ILE A 225 6.01 8.45 5.12
C ILE A 225 7.35 8.57 4.40
N ASN A 226 7.47 8.00 3.20
CA ASN A 226 8.71 7.90 2.43
C ASN A 226 9.84 7.22 3.24
N GLY A 227 9.48 6.23 4.05
CA GLY A 227 10.45 5.35 4.66
C GLY A 227 11.33 4.74 3.56
N ARG A 228 12.65 4.79 3.73
CA ARG A 228 13.63 4.45 2.69
C ARG A 228 13.36 3.12 1.97
N LYS A 229 12.83 2.12 2.69
CA LYS A 229 12.43 0.81 2.13
C LYS A 229 11.32 0.90 1.07
N PHE A 230 10.36 1.80 1.26
CA PHE A 230 9.26 2.02 0.32
C PHE A 230 9.71 2.85 -0.89
N ASP A 231 10.60 3.82 -0.68
CA ASP A 231 11.26 4.52 -1.80
C ASP A 231 12.10 3.53 -2.64
N GLN A 232 12.79 2.58 -1.99
CA GLN A 232 13.54 1.51 -2.65
C GLN A 232 12.61 0.59 -3.44
N GLN A 233 11.54 0.08 -2.84
CA GLN A 233 10.57 -0.79 -3.51
C GLN A 233 9.89 -0.09 -4.70
N GLY A 234 9.49 1.17 -4.53
CA GLY A 234 8.95 1.98 -5.61
C GLY A 234 9.96 2.22 -6.73
N ARG A 235 11.24 2.39 -6.43
CA ARG A 235 12.31 2.53 -7.43
C ARG A 235 12.56 1.23 -8.20
N ILE A 236 12.54 0.08 -7.51
CA ILE A 236 12.64 -1.26 -8.10
C ILE A 236 11.44 -1.50 -9.01
N ALA A 237 10.21 -1.33 -8.52
CA ALA A 237 8.98 -1.48 -9.31
C ALA A 237 8.98 -0.58 -10.56
N ASN A 238 9.37 0.69 -10.41
CA ASN A 238 9.52 1.60 -11.54
C ASN A 238 10.60 1.14 -12.52
N GLY A 239 11.75 0.67 -12.02
CA GLY A 239 12.85 0.15 -12.85
C GLY A 239 12.42 -1.09 -13.64
N ILE A 240 11.60 -1.95 -13.06
CA ILE A 240 10.98 -3.07 -13.77
C ILE A 240 10.06 -2.50 -14.86
N ARG A 241 9.05 -1.70 -14.49
CA ARG A 241 8.03 -1.17 -15.43
C ARG A 241 8.63 -0.39 -16.61
N SER A 242 9.63 0.44 -16.35
CA SER A 242 10.32 1.24 -17.38
C SER A 242 11.28 0.42 -18.24
N GLY A 243 11.50 -0.86 -17.90
CA GLY A 243 12.46 -1.70 -18.59
C GLY A 243 13.91 -1.36 -18.27
N GLN A 244 14.18 -0.68 -17.15
CA GLN A 244 15.54 -0.35 -16.69
C GLN A 244 16.19 -1.49 -15.89
N LEU A 245 15.40 -2.40 -15.30
CA LEU A 245 15.88 -3.56 -14.55
C LEU A 245 15.54 -4.87 -15.26
N THR A 246 16.52 -5.78 -15.28
CA THR A 246 16.35 -7.19 -15.68
C THR A 246 15.75 -8.01 -14.55
N ALA A 247 15.35 -9.25 -14.85
CA ALA A 247 14.87 -10.18 -13.82
C ALA A 247 15.96 -10.52 -12.79
N GLY A 248 17.20 -10.68 -13.24
CA GLY A 248 18.32 -11.06 -12.38
C GLY A 248 18.74 -9.94 -11.42
N GLU A 249 18.80 -8.70 -11.93
CA GLU A 249 19.02 -7.50 -11.09
C GLU A 249 17.88 -7.34 -10.09
N THR A 250 16.63 -7.43 -10.55
CA THR A 250 15.45 -7.40 -9.67
C THR A 250 15.56 -8.44 -8.55
N LYS A 251 15.93 -9.69 -8.86
CA LYS A 251 16.15 -10.73 -7.86
C LYS A 251 17.21 -10.35 -6.83
N ASN A 252 18.32 -9.75 -7.26
CA ASN A 252 19.40 -9.39 -6.35
C ASN A 252 18.97 -8.26 -5.41
N LEU A 253 18.30 -7.22 -5.94
CA LEU A 253 17.77 -6.09 -5.17
C LEU A 253 16.70 -6.55 -4.16
N GLU A 254 15.78 -7.42 -4.57
CA GLU A 254 14.77 -7.99 -3.67
C GLU A 254 15.40 -8.84 -2.55
N ASN A 255 16.47 -9.59 -2.86
CA ASN A 255 17.21 -10.34 -1.84
C ASN A 255 17.95 -9.41 -0.87
N GLY A 256 18.55 -8.32 -1.36
CA GLY A 256 19.19 -7.29 -0.53
C GLY A 256 18.17 -6.63 0.41
N GLN A 257 17.02 -6.22 -0.14
CA GLN A 257 15.92 -5.66 0.64
C GLN A 257 15.40 -6.63 1.71
N LYS A 258 15.29 -7.91 1.37
CA LYS A 258 14.92 -8.98 2.32
C LYS A 258 15.97 -9.17 3.41
N GLY A 259 17.26 -9.12 3.07
CA GLY A 259 18.37 -9.19 4.03
C GLY A 259 18.29 -8.04 5.04
N ILE A 260 18.10 -6.81 4.57
CA ILE A 260 17.93 -5.62 5.43
C ILE A 260 16.68 -5.76 6.33
N ASN A 261 15.59 -6.35 5.82
CA ASN A 261 14.38 -6.61 6.61
C ASN A 261 14.61 -7.66 7.70
N GLN A 262 15.38 -8.72 7.40
CA GLN A 262 15.74 -9.75 8.35
C GLN A 262 16.68 -9.22 9.43
N GLN A 263 17.68 -8.43 9.04
CA GLN A 263 18.60 -7.75 9.96
C GLN A 263 17.83 -6.86 10.93
N GLU A 264 16.98 -5.94 10.42
CA GLU A 264 16.19 -5.07 11.29
C GLU A 264 15.31 -5.87 12.27
N ARG A 265 14.73 -6.99 11.83
CA ARG A 265 13.92 -7.84 12.72
C ARG A 265 14.78 -8.51 13.78
N ALA A 266 15.96 -9.00 13.41
CA ALA A 266 16.89 -9.66 14.33
C ALA A 266 17.42 -8.67 15.38
N ASP A 267 17.86 -7.49 14.96
CA ASP A 267 18.34 -6.43 15.85
C ASP A 267 17.24 -6.02 16.83
N ARG A 268 16.02 -5.80 16.33
CA ARG A 268 14.87 -5.53 17.18
C ARG A 268 14.60 -6.66 18.16
N ALA A 269 14.70 -7.92 17.75
CA ALA A 269 14.47 -9.05 18.65
C ALA A 269 15.56 -9.15 19.74
N ALA A 270 16.80 -8.79 19.42
CA ALA A 270 17.92 -8.77 20.36
C ALA A 270 17.75 -7.68 21.43
N ASP A 271 17.22 -6.51 21.04
CA ASP A 271 17.10 -5.34 21.91
C ASP A 271 15.67 -5.04 22.35
N ASN A 272 14.91 -6.07 22.74
CA ASN A 272 13.55 -5.96 23.29
C ASN A 272 12.57 -5.11 22.44
N GLY A 273 12.68 -5.22 21.12
CA GLY A 273 11.89 -4.50 20.13
C GLY A 273 12.49 -3.17 19.66
N HIS A 274 13.62 -2.76 20.23
CA HIS A 274 14.28 -1.50 19.94
C HIS A 274 15.48 -1.69 18.99
N LEU A 275 15.93 -0.60 18.39
CA LEU A 275 17.20 -0.58 17.66
C LEU A 275 18.16 0.27 18.48
N THR A 276 19.39 -0.19 18.67
CA THR A 276 20.45 0.60 19.27
C THR A 276 20.93 1.69 18.32
N GLN A 277 21.83 2.57 18.79
CA GLN A 277 22.48 3.53 17.91
C GLN A 277 23.34 2.84 16.85
N GLN A 278 23.97 1.71 17.21
CA GLN A 278 24.80 0.93 16.30
C GLN A 278 23.95 0.26 15.21
N ASP A 279 22.83 -0.37 15.57
CA ASP A 279 21.93 -1.02 14.58
C ASP A 279 21.35 0.01 13.62
N ARG A 280 20.98 1.19 14.13
CA ARG A 280 20.54 2.31 13.28
C ARG A 280 21.62 2.75 12.30
N GLN A 281 22.88 2.79 12.71
CA GLN A 281 23.98 3.13 11.82
C GLN A 281 24.21 2.03 10.78
N GLN A 282 24.20 0.77 11.18
CA GLN A 282 24.35 -0.38 10.28
C GLN A 282 23.22 -0.41 9.25
N LEU A 283 21.95 -0.40 9.69
CA LEU A 283 20.79 -0.35 8.79
C LEU A 283 20.82 0.87 7.86
N LYS A 284 21.34 2.01 8.32
CA LYS A 284 21.52 3.18 7.47
C LYS A 284 22.58 2.94 6.39
N GLN A 285 23.68 2.25 6.70
CA GLN A 285 24.71 1.88 5.74
C GLN A 285 24.18 0.86 4.73
N ASP A 286 23.51 -0.20 5.20
CA ASP A 286 22.96 -1.25 4.34
C ASP A 286 21.92 -0.67 3.38
N GLN A 287 21.00 0.16 3.89
CA GLN A 287 20.05 0.83 3.01
C GLN A 287 20.70 1.87 2.07
N ASN A 288 21.83 2.48 2.45
CA ASN A 288 22.56 3.35 1.52
C ASN A 288 23.21 2.53 0.40
N GLN A 289 23.75 1.35 0.73
CA GLN A 289 24.34 0.43 -0.23
C GLN A 289 23.27 -0.07 -1.20
N GLU A 290 22.14 -0.57 -0.69
CA GLU A 290 20.99 -0.99 -1.49
C GLU A 290 20.50 0.14 -2.40
N SER A 291 20.44 1.37 -1.89
CA SER A 291 20.05 2.53 -2.71
C SER A 291 21.00 2.78 -3.89
N LYS A 292 22.30 2.56 -3.69
CA LYS A 292 23.32 2.65 -4.76
C LYS A 292 23.17 1.50 -5.74
N ASP A 293 22.94 0.28 -5.26
CA ASP A 293 22.76 -0.89 -6.11
C ASP A 293 21.53 -0.72 -7.02
N ILE A 294 20.40 -0.26 -6.47
CA ILE A 294 19.21 0.11 -7.27
C ILE A 294 19.54 1.21 -8.30
N TYR A 295 20.39 2.17 -7.95
CA TYR A 295 20.77 3.22 -8.91
C TYR A 295 21.63 2.66 -10.03
N ASN A 296 22.66 1.89 -9.68
CA ASN A 296 23.61 1.30 -10.62
C ASN A 296 22.90 0.37 -11.59
N ASP A 297 22.04 -0.52 -11.08
CA ASP A 297 21.31 -1.49 -11.91
C ASP A 297 20.32 -0.79 -12.86
N LYS A 298 19.68 0.31 -12.45
CA LYS A 298 18.80 1.08 -13.34
C LYS A 298 19.55 1.83 -14.45
N HIS A 299 20.84 2.10 -14.29
CA HIS A 299 21.63 2.93 -15.22
C HIS A 299 22.73 2.16 -15.94
N ASN A 300 22.85 0.85 -15.73
CA ASN A 300 23.89 0.02 -16.37
C ASN A 300 23.58 -0.36 -17.83
N ALA A 301 22.44 0.09 -18.36
CA ALA A 301 21.96 -0.19 -19.72
C ALA A 301 21.80 -1.69 -20.06
N SER A 302 21.68 -2.58 -19.07
CA SER A 302 21.50 -4.02 -19.27
C SER A 302 20.36 -4.35 -20.23
N MET A 303 19.27 -3.58 -20.17
CA MET A 303 18.07 -3.76 -21.00
C MET A 303 18.13 -3.06 -22.36
N ALA A 304 19.09 -2.16 -22.60
CA ALA A 304 19.27 -1.49 -23.89
C ALA A 304 19.74 -2.46 -25.01
N ASN A 305 20.25 -3.63 -24.63
CA ASN A 305 20.77 -4.66 -25.54
C ASN A 305 19.70 -5.56 -26.18
N TYR A 306 18.41 -5.33 -25.89
CA TYR A 306 17.29 -6.10 -26.42
C TYR A 306 16.86 -5.47 -27.75
N GLY A 307 17.61 -5.74 -28.82
CA GLY A 307 17.46 -5.04 -30.10
C GLY A 307 16.02 -4.96 -30.65
N ASN A 308 15.74 -3.90 -31.43
CA ASN A 308 14.41 -3.50 -31.92
C ASN A 308 13.79 -4.44 -32.99
N ASN A 309 13.70 -5.74 -32.71
CA ASN A 309 13.02 -6.73 -33.54
C ASN A 309 12.09 -7.62 -32.70
N GLU A 310 11.20 -8.37 -33.35
CA GLU A 310 10.19 -9.22 -32.68
C GLU A 310 10.79 -10.16 -31.63
N VAL A 311 11.96 -10.73 -31.89
CA VAL A 311 12.66 -11.65 -30.96
C VAL A 311 13.19 -10.88 -29.74
N GLY A 312 13.74 -9.68 -29.94
CA GLY A 312 14.16 -8.79 -28.87
C GLY A 312 13.00 -8.29 -28.01
N GLN A 313 11.88 -7.91 -28.64
CA GLN A 313 10.66 -7.50 -27.92
C GLN A 313 10.07 -8.64 -27.09
N ARG A 314 10.06 -9.87 -27.61
CA ARG A 314 9.62 -11.05 -26.84
C ARG A 314 10.50 -11.30 -25.63
N ARG A 315 11.81 -11.23 -25.82
CA ARG A 315 12.80 -11.39 -24.74
C ARG A 315 12.60 -10.33 -23.65
N PHE A 316 12.34 -9.07 -24.04
CA PHE A 316 12.00 -7.99 -23.12
C PHE A 316 10.73 -8.30 -22.33
N ASN A 317 9.65 -8.70 -22.99
CA ASN A 317 8.39 -9.04 -22.34
C ASN A 317 8.53 -10.22 -21.36
N GLN A 318 9.36 -11.21 -21.68
CA GLN A 318 9.64 -12.35 -20.79
C GLN A 318 10.39 -11.89 -19.53
N GLN A 319 11.43 -11.06 -19.69
CA GLN A 319 12.15 -10.47 -18.55
C GLN A 319 11.23 -9.68 -17.64
N GLN A 320 10.37 -8.84 -18.21
CA GLN A 320 9.37 -8.09 -17.46
C GLN A 320 8.47 -9.02 -16.64
N ARG A 321 7.99 -10.12 -17.23
CA ARG A 321 7.10 -11.05 -16.52
C ARG A 321 7.79 -11.80 -15.39
N ILE A 322 9.07 -12.16 -15.57
CA ILE A 322 9.86 -12.81 -14.52
C ILE A 322 10.17 -11.81 -13.41
N ALA A 323 10.65 -10.61 -13.75
CA ALA A 323 10.95 -9.54 -12.79
C ALA A 323 9.72 -9.14 -11.96
N ASN A 324 8.57 -8.92 -12.61
CA ASN A 324 7.32 -8.65 -11.91
C ASN A 324 6.89 -9.82 -11.00
N GLY A 325 7.12 -11.07 -11.42
CA GLY A 325 6.83 -12.23 -10.59
C GLY A 325 7.73 -12.32 -9.36
N ILE A 326 9.01 -11.96 -9.48
CA ILE A 326 9.96 -11.90 -8.35
C ILE A 326 9.55 -10.81 -7.36
N ALA A 327 9.35 -9.58 -7.84
CA ALA A 327 8.97 -8.45 -6.99
C ALA A 327 7.59 -8.64 -6.31
N ALA A 328 6.68 -9.37 -6.96
CA ALA A 328 5.39 -9.74 -6.39
C ALA A 328 5.46 -10.97 -5.44
N GLY A 329 6.62 -11.60 -5.27
CA GLY A 329 6.77 -12.84 -4.49
C GLY A 329 6.13 -14.09 -5.14
N GLN A 330 5.60 -13.96 -6.35
CA GLN A 330 4.98 -15.05 -7.15
C GLN A 330 6.03 -16.01 -7.74
N LEU A 331 7.29 -15.60 -7.80
CA LEU A 331 8.42 -16.44 -8.23
C LEU A 331 9.50 -16.43 -7.15
N HIS A 332 9.73 -17.58 -6.53
CA HIS A 332 10.83 -17.72 -5.58
C HIS A 332 12.18 -17.82 -6.33
N ALA A 333 13.29 -17.54 -5.63
CA ALA A 333 14.62 -17.41 -6.21
C ALA A 333 15.05 -18.58 -7.13
N GLY A 334 14.63 -19.80 -6.80
CA GLY A 334 14.91 -21.01 -7.59
C GLY A 334 14.06 -21.14 -8.87
N GLN A 335 12.78 -20.75 -8.83
CA GLN A 335 11.94 -20.66 -10.03
C GLN A 335 12.48 -19.60 -10.98
N ALA A 336 12.72 -18.39 -10.45
CA ALA A 336 13.32 -17.29 -11.19
C ALA A 336 14.63 -17.70 -11.87
N ALA A 337 15.57 -18.29 -11.13
CA ALA A 337 16.86 -18.72 -11.68
C ALA A 337 16.72 -19.76 -12.82
N ARG A 338 15.76 -20.70 -12.72
CA ARG A 338 15.51 -21.68 -13.79
C ARG A 338 14.94 -21.02 -15.04
N LEU A 339 13.98 -20.12 -14.88
CA LEU A 339 13.38 -19.37 -16.00
C LEU A 339 14.44 -18.49 -16.68
N GLU A 340 15.29 -17.81 -15.90
CA GLU A 340 16.41 -17.04 -16.42
C GLU A 340 17.44 -17.89 -17.15
N GLY A 341 17.80 -19.06 -16.61
CA GLY A 341 18.73 -19.98 -17.28
C GLY A 341 18.20 -20.47 -18.63
N ARG A 342 16.90 -20.74 -18.73
CA ARG A 342 16.24 -21.09 -20.00
C ARG A 342 16.28 -19.93 -21.00
N GLU A 343 15.98 -18.72 -20.55
CA GLU A 343 16.08 -17.52 -21.38
C GLU A 343 17.51 -17.28 -21.86
N GLN A 344 18.50 -17.38 -20.98
CA GLN A 344 19.92 -17.23 -21.35
C GLN A 344 20.37 -18.28 -22.37
N ASN A 345 19.90 -19.52 -22.28
CA ASN A 345 20.18 -20.54 -23.29
C ASN A 345 19.62 -20.17 -24.67
N ILE A 346 18.38 -19.64 -24.72
CA ILE A 346 17.78 -19.15 -25.97
C ILE A 346 18.59 -17.97 -26.51
N ASN A 347 19.01 -17.05 -25.64
CA ASN A 347 19.79 -15.87 -26.03
C ASN A 347 21.19 -16.23 -26.57
N ARG A 348 21.87 -17.21 -25.94
CA ARG A 348 23.13 -17.75 -26.44
C ARG A 348 22.98 -18.37 -27.81
N GLN A 349 21.91 -19.14 -28.04
CA GLN A 349 21.61 -19.70 -29.35
C GLN A 349 21.39 -18.61 -30.40
N ILE A 350 20.57 -17.59 -30.10
CA ILE A 350 20.33 -16.46 -31.01
C ILE A 350 21.62 -15.74 -31.37
N ALA A 351 22.51 -15.50 -30.39
CA ALA A 351 23.79 -14.84 -30.62
C ALA A 351 24.69 -15.67 -31.53
N ALA A 352 24.82 -16.98 -31.27
CA ALA A 352 25.59 -17.90 -32.10
C ALA A 352 25.05 -17.98 -33.54
N ASP A 353 23.72 -18.11 -33.70
CA ASP A 353 23.07 -18.17 -35.01
C ASP A 353 23.28 -16.89 -35.80
N ARG A 354 23.18 -15.72 -35.16
CA ARG A 354 23.46 -14.42 -35.80
C ARG A 354 24.93 -14.30 -36.19
N GLN A 355 25.85 -14.74 -35.34
CA GLN A 355 27.28 -14.70 -35.62
C GLN A 355 27.62 -15.57 -36.84
N ALA A 356 27.04 -16.77 -36.94
CA ALA A 356 27.19 -17.65 -38.09
C ALA A 356 26.64 -17.05 -39.40
N ASN A 357 25.63 -16.17 -39.30
CA ASN A 357 24.85 -15.67 -40.43
C ASN A 357 24.98 -14.15 -40.65
N ARG A 358 26.18 -13.59 -40.41
CA ARG A 358 26.51 -12.17 -40.64
C ARG A 358 25.48 -11.21 -40.01
N GLY A 359 25.04 -11.53 -38.80
CA GLY A 359 24.13 -10.73 -37.98
C GLY A 359 22.63 -11.03 -38.17
N ARG A 360 22.25 -11.94 -39.07
CA ARG A 360 20.83 -12.23 -39.38
C ARG A 360 20.41 -13.62 -38.89
N LEU A 361 19.13 -13.80 -38.55
CA LEU A 361 18.56 -15.12 -38.33
C LEU A 361 17.94 -15.63 -39.63
N MET A 362 18.20 -16.89 -39.99
CA MET A 362 17.51 -17.53 -41.10
C MET A 362 16.09 -17.97 -40.70
N VAL A 363 15.22 -18.19 -41.69
CA VAL A 363 13.81 -18.53 -41.47
C VAL A 363 13.62 -19.75 -40.56
N GLN A 364 14.44 -20.80 -40.73
CA GLN A 364 14.35 -22.00 -39.89
C GLN A 364 14.77 -21.73 -38.44
N GLN A 365 15.86 -21.00 -38.23
CA GLN A 365 16.33 -20.57 -36.90
C GLN A 365 15.30 -19.67 -36.22
N TYR A 366 14.67 -18.76 -36.98
CA TYR A 366 13.61 -17.90 -36.49
C TYR A 366 12.42 -18.70 -35.94
N ARG A 367 11.96 -19.72 -36.69
CA ARG A 367 10.87 -20.61 -36.24
C ARG A 367 11.26 -21.39 -34.98
N GLN A 368 12.49 -21.88 -34.91
CA GLN A 368 12.99 -22.62 -33.75
C GLN A 368 13.07 -21.74 -32.49
N VAL A 369 13.59 -20.52 -32.62
CA VAL A 369 13.66 -19.52 -31.55
C VAL A 369 12.25 -19.17 -31.06
N ASN A 370 11.32 -18.89 -31.97
CA ASN A 370 9.93 -18.61 -31.61
C ASN A 370 9.26 -19.77 -30.87
N HIS A 371 9.50 -21.01 -31.30
CA HIS A 371 8.96 -22.17 -30.61
C HIS A 371 9.48 -22.28 -29.17
N ARG A 372 10.79 -22.10 -28.96
CA ARG A 372 11.42 -22.13 -27.63
C ARG A 372 10.92 -20.98 -26.75
N GLN A 373 10.80 -19.77 -27.28
CA GLN A 373 10.23 -18.62 -26.54
C GLN A 373 8.78 -18.87 -26.13
N ASN A 374 7.96 -19.54 -26.96
CA ASN A 374 6.60 -19.91 -26.60
C ASN A 374 6.54 -20.94 -25.45
N GLN A 375 7.46 -21.91 -25.45
CA GLN A 375 7.59 -22.87 -24.34
C GLN A 375 7.92 -22.16 -23.02
N VAL A 376 8.90 -21.27 -23.02
CA VAL A 376 9.27 -20.51 -21.82
C VAL A 376 8.14 -19.58 -21.39
N SER A 377 7.44 -18.92 -22.33
CA SER A 377 6.31 -18.05 -22.00
C SER A 377 5.23 -18.77 -21.18
N ARG A 378 4.86 -19.99 -21.59
CA ARG A 378 3.92 -20.86 -20.89
C ARG A 378 4.44 -21.29 -19.51
N GLN A 379 5.73 -21.60 -19.41
CA GLN A 379 6.34 -21.96 -18.13
C GLN A 379 6.33 -20.79 -17.15
N ILE A 380 6.65 -19.56 -17.59
CA ILE A 380 6.56 -18.36 -16.73
C ILE A 380 5.12 -18.18 -16.24
N GLN A 381 4.11 -18.44 -17.07
CA GLN A 381 2.71 -18.32 -16.64
C GLN A 381 2.37 -19.38 -15.59
N HIS A 382 2.76 -20.62 -15.85
CA HIS A 382 2.53 -21.73 -14.93
C HIS A 382 3.22 -21.54 -13.58
N GLU A 383 4.49 -21.11 -13.57
CA GLU A 383 5.24 -20.92 -12.34
C GLU A 383 4.76 -19.72 -11.51
N ARG A 384 4.15 -18.69 -12.13
CA ARG A 384 3.57 -17.53 -11.43
C ARG A 384 2.20 -17.77 -10.78
N HIS A 385 1.52 -18.86 -11.16
CA HIS A 385 0.17 -19.19 -10.69
C HIS A 385 0.12 -20.51 -9.88
N ARG A 386 1.28 -20.99 -9.44
CA ARG A 386 1.41 -22.07 -8.44
C ARG A 386 1.49 -21.46 -7.06
#